data_AF-A0A7Y7NER2-F1
#
_entry.id   AF-A0A7Y7NER2-F1
#
_cell.length_a   1.000
_cell.length_b   1.000
_cell.length_c   1.000
_cell.angle_alpha   90.00
_cell.angle_beta   90.00
_cell.angle_gamma   90.00
#
_symmetry.space_group_name_H-M   'P 1'
#
loop_
_entity.id
_entity.type
_entity.pdbx_description
1 polymer ?
#
loop_
_entity_poly.entity_id
_entity_poly.type
_entity_poly.pdbx_seq_one_letter_code
_entity_poly.pdbx_strand_id
1 'polypeptide(L)'
;MTSLTTSIKHFASLNRAPGPTWTDATKRKAPHKSILLLAVLDLVHRGVITTPFISITGDLVELNELFNLYWRRIIPLGQTSSIAFPFSRLDREPFWELVPQPGKVITPAIINNTSSVTYLRKYTLGAKLDEGLFQIMQSGEGREALREALLQSCFSVEAAALLREQSAINREAFDYSRILEENAHMPLVKEIVETDDYRPAARDQGFRRIVVSTYDHRCALC
;
A
#
# COMPACT_ATOMS: atom_id res chain seq x y z
N MET A 1 -0.24 -14.17 21.79
CA MET A 1 0.32 -14.14 20.42
C MET A 1 -0.82 -14.00 19.43
N THR A 2 -0.75 -13.03 18.52
CA THR A 2 -1.76 -12.85 17.46
C THR A 2 -1.74 -14.06 16.53
N SER A 3 -2.90 -14.66 16.27
CA SER A 3 -3.04 -15.82 15.38
C SER A 3 -3.47 -15.39 13.97
N LEU A 4 -3.18 -16.21 12.95
CA LEU A 4 -3.64 -15.97 11.58
C LEU A 4 -5.17 -15.78 11.52
N THR A 5 -5.93 -16.62 12.24
CA THR A 5 -7.39 -16.52 12.33
C THR A 5 -7.85 -15.18 12.92
N THR A 6 -7.16 -14.67 13.94
CA THR A 6 -7.45 -13.35 14.53
C THR A 6 -7.17 -12.24 13.52
N SER A 7 -6.03 -12.30 12.83
CA SER A 7 -5.65 -11.30 11.82
C SER A 7 -6.60 -11.28 10.62
N ILE A 8 -7.02 -12.45 10.13
CA ILE A 8 -8.04 -12.59 9.08
C ILE A 8 -9.35 -11.92 9.52
N LYS A 9 -9.80 -12.16 10.76
CA LYS A 9 -11.01 -11.50 11.30
C LYS A 9 -10.87 -9.99 11.30
N HIS A 10 -9.75 -9.45 11.79
CA HIS A 10 -9.50 -8.00 11.78
C HIS A 10 -9.54 -7.42 10.37
N PHE A 11 -8.92 -8.08 9.39
CA PHE A 11 -8.89 -7.64 7.99
C PHE A 11 -10.27 -7.75 7.33
N ALA A 12 -11.06 -8.76 7.69
CA ALA A 12 -12.41 -8.95 7.16
C ALA A 12 -13.44 -7.97 7.75
N SER A 13 -13.18 -7.43 8.95
CA SER A 13 -14.14 -6.61 9.70
C SER A 13 -13.72 -5.14 9.88
N LEU A 14 -12.93 -4.59 8.95
CA LEU A 14 -12.44 -3.21 9.04
C LEU A 14 -13.58 -2.20 9.26
N ASN A 15 -13.33 -1.21 10.12
CA ASN A 15 -14.27 -0.11 10.32
C ASN A 15 -14.20 0.87 9.14
N ARG A 16 -15.13 0.70 8.19
CA ARG A 16 -15.24 1.49 6.96
C ARG A 16 -16.52 2.34 6.97
N ALA A 17 -16.36 3.65 6.75
CA ALA A 17 -17.47 4.59 6.71
C ALA A 17 -18.38 4.33 5.50
N PRO A 18 -19.71 4.25 5.68
CA PRO A 18 -20.66 4.24 4.55
C PRO A 18 -20.78 5.66 3.95
N GLY A 19 -21.42 5.76 2.79
CA GLY A 19 -21.67 7.05 2.15
C GLY A 19 -22.25 6.92 0.74
N PRO A 20 -22.96 7.94 0.24
CA PRO A 20 -23.64 7.90 -1.05
C PRO A 20 -22.67 7.84 -2.24
N THR A 21 -21.41 8.19 -2.02
CA THR A 21 -20.37 8.16 -3.06
C THR A 21 -19.82 6.75 -3.31
N TRP A 22 -20.12 5.78 -2.44
CA TRP A 22 -19.56 4.43 -2.51
C TRP A 22 -20.51 3.48 -3.24
N THR A 23 -20.01 2.87 -4.31
CA THR A 23 -20.77 1.95 -5.15
C THR A 23 -20.69 0.51 -4.64
N ASP A 24 -21.41 -0.40 -5.29
CA ASP A 24 -21.40 -1.83 -4.99
C ASP A 24 -20.00 -2.45 -5.13
N ALA A 25 -19.12 -1.89 -5.97
CA ALA A 25 -17.71 -2.29 -6.10
C ALA A 25 -16.96 -2.30 -4.76
N THR A 26 -17.34 -1.41 -3.84
CA THR A 26 -16.74 -1.28 -2.50
C THR A 26 -17.69 -1.72 -1.38
N LYS A 27 -18.77 -2.41 -1.74
CA LYS A 27 -19.90 -2.76 -0.86
C LYS A 27 -20.45 -1.53 -0.12
N ARG A 28 -20.56 -0.40 -0.83
CA ARG A 28 -21.12 0.87 -0.34
C ARG A 28 -20.41 1.45 0.89
N LYS A 29 -19.11 1.14 1.05
CA LYS A 29 -18.28 1.63 2.15
C LYS A 29 -16.92 2.11 1.63
N ALA A 30 -16.35 3.09 2.33
CA ALA A 30 -15.06 3.68 2.01
C ALA A 30 -13.95 2.63 1.87
N PRO A 31 -13.27 2.53 0.71
CA PRO A 31 -12.25 1.50 0.47
C PRO A 31 -10.85 1.91 0.94
N HIS A 32 -10.68 3.12 1.46
CA HIS A 32 -9.38 3.71 1.77
C HIS A 32 -8.48 2.82 2.64
N LYS A 33 -9.02 2.30 3.77
CA LYS A 33 -8.25 1.45 4.69
C LYS A 33 -7.84 0.14 4.05
N SER A 34 -8.78 -0.52 3.35
CA SER A 34 -8.48 -1.79 2.69
C SER A 34 -7.46 -1.63 1.56
N ILE A 35 -7.55 -0.55 0.77
CA ILE A 35 -6.55 -0.24 -0.26
C ILE A 35 -5.18 0.04 0.36
N LEU A 36 -5.11 0.82 1.45
CA LEU A 36 -3.85 1.07 2.14
C LEU A 36 -3.23 -0.22 2.65
N LEU A 37 -4.02 -1.13 3.23
CA LEU A 37 -3.50 -2.42 3.71
C LEU A 37 -3.03 -3.33 2.57
N LEU A 38 -3.67 -3.32 1.40
CA LEU A 38 -3.13 -4.02 0.21
C LEU A 38 -1.75 -3.49 -0.18
N ALA A 39 -1.56 -2.16 -0.16
CA ALA A 39 -0.27 -1.54 -0.43
C ALA A 39 0.79 -1.89 0.64
N VAL A 40 0.41 -1.97 1.92
CA VAL A 40 1.30 -2.42 3.00
C VAL A 40 1.75 -3.86 2.77
N LEU A 41 0.82 -4.79 2.45
CA LEU A 41 1.16 -6.18 2.16
C LEU A 41 2.16 -6.30 1.00
N ASP A 42 2.01 -5.48 -0.04
CA ASP A 42 2.95 -5.44 -1.17
C ASP A 42 4.35 -4.95 -0.72
N LEU A 43 4.44 -3.91 0.12
CA LEU A 43 5.76 -3.43 0.61
C LEU A 43 6.43 -4.39 1.58
N VAL A 44 5.66 -5.12 2.40
CA VAL A 44 6.20 -6.21 3.23
C VAL A 44 6.72 -7.34 2.35
N HIS A 45 5.98 -7.72 1.30
CA HIS A 45 6.42 -8.74 0.35
C HIS A 45 7.75 -8.40 -0.33
N ARG A 46 7.92 -7.13 -0.72
CA ARG A 46 9.13 -6.62 -1.38
C ARG A 46 10.31 -6.44 -0.45
N GLY A 47 10.13 -6.60 0.87
CA GLY A 47 11.16 -6.34 1.86
C GLY A 47 11.51 -4.86 2.01
N VAL A 48 10.60 -3.94 1.63
CA VAL A 48 10.75 -2.50 1.89
C VAL A 48 10.38 -2.20 3.34
N ILE A 49 9.22 -2.68 3.78
CA ILE A 49 8.83 -2.66 5.20
C ILE A 49 9.38 -3.92 5.85
N THR A 50 10.52 -3.79 6.52
CA THR A 50 11.26 -4.89 7.19
C THR A 50 11.02 -4.94 8.70
N THR A 51 10.35 -3.92 9.25
CA THR A 51 10.02 -3.82 10.67
C THR A 51 8.52 -3.50 10.82
N PRO A 52 7.91 -3.77 11.99
CA PRO A 52 6.51 -3.40 12.26
C PRO A 52 6.26 -1.88 12.23
N PHE A 53 7.30 -1.06 12.20
CA PHE A 53 7.17 0.39 12.14
C PHE A 53 7.19 0.88 10.69
N ILE A 54 6.15 1.62 10.32
CA ILE A 54 5.97 2.25 9.00
C ILE A 54 6.26 3.74 9.15
N SER A 55 7.36 4.17 8.56
CA SER A 55 7.83 5.56 8.59
C SER A 55 7.01 6.44 7.66
N ILE A 56 6.60 7.60 8.17
CA ILE A 56 5.88 8.59 7.36
C ILE A 56 6.78 9.39 6.40
N THR A 57 8.09 9.34 6.62
CA THR A 57 9.08 10.04 5.81
C THR A 57 9.67 9.09 4.77
N GLY A 58 10.11 7.91 5.18
CA GLY A 58 10.74 6.91 4.31
C GLY A 58 9.71 6.14 3.48
N ASP A 59 8.85 5.37 4.14
CA ASP A 59 8.00 4.37 3.46
C ASP A 59 6.81 4.99 2.73
N LEU A 60 6.38 6.19 3.15
CA LEU A 60 5.13 6.77 2.67
C LEU A 60 5.14 7.08 1.17
N VAL A 61 6.30 7.33 0.56
CA VAL A 61 6.40 7.65 -0.87
C VAL A 61 5.94 6.44 -1.70
N GLU A 62 6.61 5.30 -1.58
CA GLU A 62 6.24 4.07 -2.29
C GLU A 62 4.84 3.58 -1.88
N LEU A 63 4.50 3.71 -0.60
CA LEU A 63 3.18 3.30 -0.11
C LEU A 63 2.06 4.14 -0.74
N ASN A 64 2.27 5.45 -0.92
CA ASN A 64 1.33 6.32 -1.60
C ASN A 64 1.23 6.01 -3.10
N GLU A 65 2.33 5.64 -3.76
CA GLU A 65 2.28 5.21 -5.16
C GLU A 65 1.42 3.96 -5.33
N LEU A 66 1.63 2.92 -4.53
CA LEU A 66 0.83 1.70 -4.57
C LEU A 66 -0.64 1.94 -4.20
N PHE A 67 -0.89 2.75 -3.17
CA PHE A 67 -2.24 3.16 -2.80
C PHE A 67 -2.97 3.77 -4.00
N ASN A 68 -2.31 4.67 -4.74
CA ASN A 68 -2.90 5.31 -5.92
C ASN A 68 -3.11 4.36 -7.09
N LEU A 69 -2.21 3.39 -7.31
CA LEU A 69 -2.37 2.36 -8.35
C LEU A 69 -3.62 1.51 -8.09
N TYR A 70 -3.81 1.05 -6.85
CA TYR A 70 -5.03 0.33 -6.47
C TYR A 70 -6.28 1.20 -6.51
N TRP A 71 -6.19 2.45 -6.03
CA TRP A 71 -7.31 3.40 -6.04
C TRP A 71 -7.88 3.58 -7.44
N ARG A 72 -7.00 3.83 -8.42
CA ARG A 72 -7.39 4.08 -9.82
C ARG A 72 -8.00 2.87 -10.52
N ARG A 73 -7.85 1.66 -9.98
CA ARG A 73 -8.43 0.44 -10.57
C ARG A 73 -9.92 0.30 -10.37
N ILE A 74 -10.44 0.85 -9.28
CA ILE A 74 -11.84 0.63 -8.88
C ILE A 74 -12.60 1.91 -8.58
N ILE A 75 -11.91 3.05 -8.50
CA ILE A 75 -12.53 4.36 -8.28
C ILE A 75 -12.56 5.15 -9.60
N PRO A 76 -13.70 5.76 -9.96
CA PRO A 76 -13.82 6.57 -11.17
C PRO A 76 -12.81 7.71 -11.25
N LEU A 77 -12.42 8.03 -12.49
CA LEU A 77 -11.60 9.20 -12.79
C LEU A 77 -12.29 10.48 -12.28
N GLY A 78 -11.53 11.34 -11.61
CA GLY A 78 -12.02 12.58 -11.00
C GLY A 78 -12.22 12.51 -9.49
N GLN A 79 -12.36 11.31 -8.90
CA GLN A 79 -12.39 11.18 -7.45
C GLN A 79 -10.98 10.97 -6.90
N THR A 80 -10.44 11.99 -6.25
CA THR A 80 -9.11 11.96 -5.62
C THR A 80 -9.19 11.61 -4.14
N SER A 81 -8.10 11.07 -3.60
CA SER A 81 -7.94 10.86 -2.16
C SER A 81 -6.50 11.11 -1.72
N SER A 82 -6.30 11.28 -0.42
CA SER A 82 -4.99 11.34 0.21
C SER A 82 -4.78 10.09 1.07
N ILE A 83 -3.62 9.45 0.94
CA ILE A 83 -3.20 8.35 1.83
C ILE A 83 -3.23 8.75 3.31
N ALA A 84 -3.13 10.04 3.63
CA ALA A 84 -3.21 10.54 4.98
C ALA A 84 -4.55 10.20 5.66
N PHE A 85 -5.65 10.11 4.88
CA PHE A 85 -6.96 9.77 5.43
C PHE A 85 -6.99 8.36 6.03
N PRO A 86 -6.70 7.28 5.28
CA PRO A 86 -6.66 5.94 5.85
C PRO A 86 -5.51 5.74 6.83
N PHE A 87 -4.33 6.34 6.59
CA PHE A 87 -3.17 6.16 7.49
C PHE A 87 -3.49 6.60 8.91
N SER A 88 -4.11 7.78 9.10
CA SER A 88 -4.50 8.23 10.44
C SER A 88 -5.66 7.42 11.04
N ARG A 89 -6.62 7.00 10.20
CA ARG A 89 -7.86 6.34 10.67
C ARG A 89 -7.68 4.85 10.95
N LEU A 90 -6.60 4.24 10.47
CA LEU A 90 -6.23 2.88 10.86
C LEU A 90 -5.93 2.76 12.35
N ASP A 91 -5.61 3.86 13.04
CA ASP A 91 -5.47 3.92 14.51
C ASP A 91 -6.71 3.43 15.29
N ARG A 92 -7.86 3.32 14.61
CA ARG A 92 -9.10 2.76 15.18
C ARG A 92 -9.18 1.24 15.07
N GLU A 93 -8.26 0.63 14.35
CA GLU A 93 -8.14 -0.81 14.22
C GLU A 93 -7.16 -1.32 15.27
N PRO A 94 -7.38 -2.51 15.86
CA PRO A 94 -6.61 -2.98 17.02
C PRO A 94 -5.14 -3.35 16.73
N PHE A 95 -4.72 -3.27 15.47
CA PHE A 95 -3.41 -3.72 15.00
C PHE A 95 -2.54 -2.59 14.44
N TRP A 96 -2.98 -1.33 14.57
CA TRP A 96 -2.31 -0.17 14.02
C TRP A 96 -2.32 0.95 15.05
N GLU A 97 -1.15 1.40 15.44
CA GLU A 97 -0.97 2.45 16.45
C GLU A 97 -0.16 3.61 15.85
N LEU A 98 -0.69 4.83 15.86
CA LEU A 98 0.07 6.00 15.43
C LEU A 98 1.14 6.36 16.45
N VAL A 99 2.37 6.53 15.98
CA VAL A 99 3.49 6.97 16.81
C VAL A 99 3.58 8.50 16.73
N PRO A 100 3.37 9.24 17.84
CA PRO A 100 3.40 10.69 17.83
C PRO A 100 4.81 11.24 17.55
N GLN A 101 4.86 12.45 17.00
CA GLN A 101 6.04 13.29 17.04
C GLN A 101 6.42 13.64 18.49
N PRO A 102 7.71 13.88 18.81
CA PRO A 102 8.13 14.32 20.13
C PRO A 102 7.34 15.55 20.60
N GLY A 103 6.81 15.49 21.82
CA GLY A 103 5.98 16.55 22.40
C GLY A 103 4.58 16.72 21.78
N LYS A 104 4.12 15.78 20.95
CA LYS A 104 2.74 15.71 20.46
C LYS A 104 1.99 14.57 21.13
N VAL A 105 0.68 14.73 21.22
CA VAL A 105 -0.25 13.70 21.68
C VAL A 105 -1.25 13.45 20.57
N ILE A 106 -1.42 12.19 20.17
CA ILE A 106 -2.44 11.82 19.20
C ILE A 106 -3.80 11.87 19.89
N THR A 107 -4.71 12.65 19.32
CA THR A 107 -6.09 12.78 19.82
C THR A 107 -7.08 12.41 18.72
N PRO A 108 -8.32 12.05 19.08
CA PRO A 108 -9.37 11.81 18.09
C PRO A 108 -9.58 13.00 17.13
N ALA A 109 -9.43 14.23 17.62
CA ALA A 109 -9.54 15.44 16.80
C ALA A 109 -8.42 15.50 15.74
N ILE A 110 -7.18 15.19 16.10
CA ILE A 110 -6.05 15.13 15.15
C ILE A 110 -6.32 14.06 14.09
N ILE A 111 -6.75 12.86 14.49
CA ILE A 111 -7.05 11.77 13.55
C ILE A 111 -8.16 12.18 12.57
N ASN A 112 -9.23 12.78 13.07
CA ASN A 112 -10.37 13.25 12.27
C ASN A 112 -9.98 14.36 11.29
N ASN A 113 -9.19 15.32 11.74
CA ASN A 113 -8.77 16.49 10.95
C ASN A 113 -7.62 16.18 9.99
N THR A 114 -6.98 15.01 10.10
CA THR A 114 -5.91 14.63 9.19
C THR A 114 -6.46 14.36 7.80
N SER A 115 -6.13 15.27 6.87
CA SER A 115 -6.56 15.28 5.48
C SER A 115 -5.41 15.36 4.47
N SER A 116 -4.18 15.61 4.92
CA SER A 116 -3.00 15.74 4.07
C SER A 116 -1.77 15.12 4.71
N VAL A 117 -0.80 14.76 3.87
CA VAL A 117 0.48 14.20 4.30
C VAL A 117 1.27 15.20 5.15
N THR A 118 1.22 16.49 4.80
CA THR A 118 1.85 17.57 5.58
C THR A 118 1.28 17.64 6.99
N TYR A 119 -0.05 17.54 7.12
CA TYR A 119 -0.69 17.52 8.44
C TYR A 119 -0.31 16.26 9.21
N LEU A 120 -0.34 15.09 8.57
CA LEU A 120 0.05 13.84 9.21
C LEU A 120 1.50 13.88 9.73
N ARG A 121 2.47 14.33 8.92
CA ARG A 121 3.89 14.51 9.29
C ARG A 121 4.11 15.45 10.47
N LYS A 122 3.24 16.45 10.64
CA LYS A 122 3.30 17.41 11.75
C LYS A 122 3.01 16.74 13.11
N TYR A 123 2.23 15.66 13.14
CA TYR A 123 1.78 15.05 14.39
C TYR A 123 2.31 13.64 14.63
N THR A 124 2.68 12.89 13.59
CA THR A 124 3.11 11.48 13.72
C THR A 124 4.48 11.25 13.09
N LEU A 125 5.31 10.42 13.72
CA LEU A 125 6.53 9.85 13.12
C LEU A 125 6.20 8.73 12.12
N GLY A 126 5.08 8.05 12.33
CA GLY A 126 4.70 6.87 11.58
C GLY A 126 3.59 6.11 12.28
N ALA A 127 3.50 4.81 11.98
CA ALA A 127 2.61 3.90 12.65
C ALA A 127 3.33 2.60 13.01
N LYS A 128 2.98 2.00 14.13
CA LYS A 128 3.42 0.67 14.54
C LYS A 128 2.30 -0.33 14.29
N LEU A 129 2.62 -1.41 13.59
CA LEU A 129 1.77 -2.58 13.43
C LEU A 129 1.89 -3.50 14.65
N ASP A 130 0.83 -4.25 14.93
CA ASP A 130 0.92 -5.41 15.83
C ASP A 130 2.02 -6.37 15.36
N GLU A 131 2.88 -6.78 16.29
CA GLU A 131 4.05 -7.61 15.97
C GLU A 131 3.65 -8.96 15.40
N GLY A 132 2.62 -9.60 15.97
CA GLY A 132 2.15 -10.90 15.51
C GLY A 132 1.54 -10.81 14.11
N LEU A 133 0.78 -9.75 13.83
CA LEU A 133 0.30 -9.44 12.48
C LEU A 133 1.46 -9.25 11.50
N PHE A 134 2.50 -8.48 11.88
CA PHE A 134 3.64 -8.24 11.01
C PHE A 134 4.40 -9.53 10.67
N GLN A 135 4.55 -10.44 11.62
CA GLN A 135 5.13 -11.78 11.36
C GLN A 135 4.27 -12.59 10.38
N ILE A 136 2.94 -12.51 10.49
CA ILE A 136 2.02 -13.17 9.55
C ILE A 136 2.15 -12.56 8.14
N MET A 137 2.30 -11.24 8.03
CA MET A 137 2.48 -10.57 6.73
C MET A 137 3.78 -10.96 6.01
N GLN A 138 4.82 -11.33 6.77
CA GLN A 138 6.08 -11.78 6.20
C GLN A 138 5.96 -13.17 5.57
N SER A 139 5.12 -14.06 6.11
CA SER A 139 4.91 -15.39 5.53
C SER A 139 4.08 -15.29 4.24
N GLY A 140 4.45 -16.09 3.22
CA GLY A 140 3.73 -16.11 1.95
C GLY A 140 2.27 -16.49 2.11
N GLU A 141 2.00 -17.58 2.83
CA GLU A 141 0.64 -18.05 3.12
C GLU A 141 -0.17 -17.02 3.91
N GLY A 142 0.40 -16.47 4.99
CA GLY A 142 -0.28 -15.50 5.84
C GLY A 142 -0.63 -14.22 5.08
N ARG A 143 0.30 -13.71 4.30
CA ARG A 143 0.08 -12.52 3.47
C ARG A 143 -1.02 -12.71 2.44
N GLU A 144 -1.05 -13.84 1.73
CA GLU A 144 -2.10 -14.12 0.75
C GLU A 144 -3.45 -14.35 1.42
N ALA A 145 -3.49 -15.02 2.58
CA ALA A 145 -4.73 -15.17 3.35
C ALA A 145 -5.29 -13.81 3.81
N LEU A 146 -4.43 -12.89 4.27
CA LEU A 146 -4.83 -11.53 4.63
C LEU A 146 -5.32 -10.72 3.43
N ARG A 147 -4.64 -10.84 2.28
CA ARG A 147 -5.03 -10.21 1.02
C ARG A 147 -6.42 -10.67 0.61
N GLU A 148 -6.66 -11.97 0.59
CA GLU A 148 -7.96 -12.56 0.25
C GLU A 148 -9.05 -12.16 1.24
N ALA A 149 -8.75 -12.10 2.54
CA ALA A 149 -9.69 -11.62 3.55
C ALA A 149 -10.15 -10.18 3.27
N LEU A 150 -9.24 -9.27 2.89
CA LEU A 150 -9.61 -7.91 2.48
C LEU A 150 -10.46 -7.91 1.22
N LEU A 151 -10.01 -8.62 0.18
CA LEU A 151 -10.65 -8.62 -1.13
C LEU A 151 -12.10 -9.11 -1.05
N GLN A 152 -12.31 -10.26 -0.41
CA GLN A 152 -13.62 -10.90 -0.30
C GLN A 152 -14.56 -10.14 0.64
N SER A 153 -14.04 -9.57 1.73
CA SER A 153 -14.87 -8.84 2.69
C SER A 153 -15.24 -7.44 2.22
N CYS A 154 -14.32 -6.74 1.54
CA CYS A 154 -14.44 -5.31 1.30
C CYS A 154 -14.98 -4.94 -0.09
N PHE A 155 -14.86 -5.81 -1.08
CA PHE A 155 -15.11 -5.47 -2.48
C PHE A 155 -16.09 -6.45 -3.14
N SER A 156 -16.71 -6.04 -4.26
CA SER A 156 -17.45 -6.98 -5.12
C SER A 156 -16.51 -7.98 -5.77
N VAL A 157 -17.06 -9.04 -6.39
CA VAL A 157 -16.24 -10.06 -7.07
C VAL A 157 -15.41 -9.45 -8.20
N GLU A 158 -16.01 -8.55 -8.97
CA GLU A 158 -15.40 -7.87 -10.11
C GLU A 158 -14.30 -6.91 -9.64
N ALA A 159 -14.58 -6.09 -8.62
CA ALA A 159 -13.59 -5.19 -8.05
C ALA A 159 -12.44 -5.96 -7.40
N ALA A 160 -12.72 -7.06 -6.71
CA ALA A 160 -11.70 -7.93 -6.14
C ALA A 160 -10.79 -8.54 -7.23
N ALA A 161 -11.35 -8.95 -8.38
CA ALA A 161 -10.56 -9.46 -9.50
C ALA A 161 -9.59 -8.39 -10.05
N LEU A 162 -10.06 -7.16 -10.26
CA LEU A 162 -9.22 -6.04 -10.71
C LEU A 162 -8.09 -5.71 -9.72
N LEU A 163 -8.37 -5.78 -8.42
CA LEU A 163 -7.36 -5.55 -7.38
C LEU A 163 -6.34 -6.70 -7.30
N ARG A 164 -6.75 -7.96 -7.51
CA ARG A 164 -5.80 -9.09 -7.61
C ARG A 164 -4.85 -8.91 -8.79
N GLU A 165 -5.40 -8.54 -9.94
CA GLU A 165 -4.59 -8.26 -11.13
C GLU A 165 -3.58 -7.13 -10.86
N GLN A 166 -4.02 -6.03 -10.26
CA GLN A 166 -3.10 -4.94 -9.89
C GLN A 166 -2.04 -5.37 -8.89
N SER A 167 -2.35 -6.28 -7.96
CA SER A 167 -1.35 -6.86 -7.05
C SER A 167 -0.30 -7.68 -7.81
N ALA A 168 -0.71 -8.48 -8.80
CA ALA A 168 0.22 -9.24 -9.63
C ALA A 168 1.11 -8.32 -10.47
N ILE A 169 0.52 -7.28 -11.09
CA ILE A 169 1.26 -6.24 -11.82
C ILE A 169 2.27 -5.53 -10.90
N ASN A 170 1.87 -5.20 -9.67
CA ASN A 170 2.77 -4.58 -8.69
C ASN A 170 3.98 -5.44 -8.36
N ARG A 171 3.79 -6.75 -8.21
CA ARG A 171 4.88 -7.69 -7.91
C ARG A 171 5.83 -7.82 -9.11
N GLU A 172 5.28 -8.12 -10.28
CA GLU A 172 6.04 -8.23 -11.53
C GLU A 172 6.80 -6.94 -11.87
N ALA A 173 6.19 -5.78 -11.65
CA ALA A 173 6.83 -4.48 -11.87
C ALA A 173 8.04 -4.26 -10.95
N PHE A 174 7.96 -4.75 -9.71
CA PHE A 174 9.08 -4.68 -8.78
C PHE A 174 10.22 -5.59 -9.22
N ASP A 175 9.92 -6.85 -9.52
CA ASP A 175 10.89 -7.83 -10.00
C ASP A 175 11.59 -7.33 -11.27
N TYR A 176 10.81 -6.83 -12.23
CA TYR A 176 11.33 -6.22 -13.45
C TYR A 176 12.22 -5.00 -13.16
N SER A 177 11.82 -4.13 -12.23
CA SER A 177 12.63 -2.96 -11.87
C SER A 177 14.00 -3.35 -11.26
N ARG A 178 14.05 -4.41 -10.45
CA ARG A 178 15.31 -4.93 -9.89
C ARG A 178 16.22 -5.47 -10.98
N ILE A 179 15.66 -6.22 -11.93
CA ILE A 179 16.42 -6.74 -13.08
C ILE A 179 17.01 -5.59 -13.90
N LEU A 180 16.25 -4.51 -14.14
CA LEU A 180 16.77 -3.34 -14.85
C LEU A 180 17.91 -2.66 -14.08
N GLU A 181 17.79 -2.53 -12.76
CA GLU A 181 18.82 -1.93 -11.91
C GLU A 181 20.12 -2.74 -11.93
N GLU A 182 20.01 -4.06 -11.74
CA GLU A 182 21.15 -4.99 -11.79
C GLU A 182 21.87 -4.92 -13.14
N ASN A 183 21.12 -4.90 -14.25
CA ASN A 183 21.68 -4.81 -15.59
C ASN A 183 22.30 -3.44 -15.90
N ALA A 184 21.77 -2.34 -15.35
CA ALA A 184 22.31 -1.01 -15.56
C ALA A 184 23.74 -0.85 -15.00
N HIS A 185 24.13 -1.68 -14.03
CA HIS A 185 25.48 -1.69 -13.45
C HIS A 185 26.48 -2.60 -14.19
N MET A 186 26.04 -3.31 -15.25
CA MET A 186 26.91 -4.19 -16.02
C MET A 186 27.70 -3.44 -17.11
N PRO A 187 29.01 -3.70 -17.27
CA PRO A 187 29.88 -2.97 -18.22
C PRO A 187 29.61 -3.26 -19.70
N LEU A 188 28.89 -4.34 -20.02
CA LEU A 188 28.34 -4.60 -21.35
C LEU A 188 26.90 -5.08 -21.20
N VAL A 189 25.99 -4.52 -22.00
CA VAL A 189 24.65 -5.06 -22.20
C VAL A 189 24.81 -6.39 -22.93
N LYS A 190 24.90 -7.50 -22.17
CA LYS A 190 25.14 -8.84 -22.73
C LYS A 190 23.86 -9.52 -23.18
N GLU A 191 22.74 -9.26 -22.52
CA GLU A 191 21.45 -9.88 -22.80
C GLU A 191 20.34 -8.81 -22.74
N ILE A 192 19.46 -8.82 -23.74
CA ILE A 192 18.22 -8.04 -23.69
C ILE A 192 17.38 -8.72 -22.61
N VAL A 193 16.95 -7.99 -21.57
CA VAL A 193 16.03 -8.53 -20.54
C VAL A 193 14.90 -9.24 -21.26
N GLU A 194 14.70 -10.54 -20.99
CA GLU A 194 13.63 -11.33 -21.62
C GLU A 194 12.28 -10.75 -21.24
N THR A 195 11.77 -9.85 -22.08
CA THR A 195 10.60 -9.04 -21.73
C THR A 195 9.30 -9.82 -21.79
N ASP A 196 9.31 -11.01 -22.38
CA ASP A 196 8.13 -11.84 -22.64
C ASP A 196 7.60 -12.50 -21.36
N ASP A 197 8.44 -12.59 -20.31
CA ASP A 197 8.06 -13.10 -18.99
C ASP A 197 7.18 -12.12 -18.19
N TYR A 198 7.10 -10.86 -18.63
CA TYR A 198 6.43 -9.78 -17.90
C TYR A 198 5.27 -9.18 -18.68
N ARG A 199 4.15 -8.92 -17.99
CA ARG A 199 3.03 -8.18 -18.59
C ARG A 199 3.50 -6.81 -19.06
N PRO A 200 3.01 -6.29 -20.21
CA PRO A 200 3.34 -4.94 -20.67
C PRO A 200 3.12 -3.87 -19.60
N ALA A 201 1.99 -3.93 -18.87
CA ALA A 201 1.71 -3.00 -17.78
C ALA A 201 2.72 -3.09 -16.62
N ALA A 202 3.24 -4.28 -16.32
CA ALA A 202 4.26 -4.47 -15.30
C ALA A 202 5.61 -3.89 -15.75
N ARG A 203 5.98 -4.07 -17.04
CA ARG A 203 7.19 -3.47 -17.62
C ARG A 203 7.15 -1.95 -17.59
N ASP A 204 6.05 -1.35 -18.04
CA ASP A 204 5.87 0.11 -18.02
C ASP A 204 5.95 0.66 -16.59
N GLN A 205 5.28 -0.01 -15.64
CA GLN A 205 5.30 0.39 -14.23
C GLN A 205 6.69 0.22 -13.60
N GLY A 206 7.38 -0.90 -13.86
CA GLY A 206 8.71 -1.18 -13.33
C GLY A 206 9.78 -0.25 -13.88
N PHE A 207 9.76 0.01 -15.19
CA PHE A 207 10.63 1.01 -15.82
C PHE A 207 10.39 2.42 -15.27
N ARG A 208 9.11 2.82 -15.11
CA ARG A 208 8.79 4.11 -14.50
C ARG A 208 9.31 4.19 -13.06
N ARG A 209 9.17 3.11 -12.27
CA ARG A 209 9.64 3.06 -10.88
C ARG A 209 11.13 3.39 -10.80
N ILE A 210 11.98 2.65 -11.55
CA ILE A 210 13.43 2.84 -11.50
C ILE A 210 13.83 4.25 -11.95
N VAL A 211 13.25 4.76 -13.04
CA VAL A 211 13.56 6.12 -13.52
C VAL A 211 13.20 7.16 -12.45
N VAL A 212 11.99 7.10 -11.89
CA VAL A 212 11.55 8.09 -10.90
C VAL A 212 12.42 8.03 -9.63
N SER A 213 12.76 6.83 -9.16
CA SER A 213 13.62 6.67 -7.98
C SER A 213 15.05 7.16 -8.22
N THR A 214 15.63 6.91 -9.40
CA THR A 214 16.99 7.39 -9.73
C THR A 214 17.10 8.92 -9.73
N TYR A 215 16.02 9.62 -10.07
CA TYR A 215 15.95 11.09 -10.02
C TYR A 215 15.47 11.63 -8.66
N ASP A 216 15.38 10.79 -7.61
CA ASP A 216 14.89 11.17 -6.28
C ASP A 216 13.50 11.83 -6.33
N HIS A 217 12.61 11.29 -7.17
CA HIS A 217 11.26 11.81 -7.42
C HIS A 217 11.21 13.30 -7.82
N ARG A 218 12.32 13.86 -8.32
CA ARG A 218 12.39 15.24 -8.84
C ARG A 218 12.19 15.24 -10.36
N CYS A 219 11.67 16.36 -10.87
CA CYS A 219 11.60 16.56 -12.31
C CYS A 219 13.01 16.81 -12.86
N ALA A 220 13.33 16.19 -14.00
CA ALA A 220 14.59 16.41 -14.71
C ALA A 220 14.57 17.69 -15.60
N LEU A 221 13.43 18.41 -15.66
CA LEU A 221 13.38 19.72 -16.31
C LEU A 221 13.94 20.77 -15.35
N CYS A 222 15.07 21.36 -15.76
CA CYS A 222 15.65 22.58 -15.19
C CYS A 222 14.88 23.82 -15.65
#